data_AF-A0A3C1NMR8-F1
#
_entry.id   AF-A0A3C1NMR8-F1
#
_cell.length_a   1.000
_cell.length_b   1.000
_cell.length_c   1.000
_cell.angle_alpha   90.00
_cell.angle_beta   90.00
_cell.angle_gamma   90.00
#
_symmetry.space_group_name_H-M   'P 1'
#
loop_
_entity.id
_entity.type
_entity.pdbx_description
1 polymer ?
#
loop_
_entity_poly.entity_id
_entity_poly.type
_entity_poly.pdbx_seq_one_letter_code
_entity_poly.pdbx_strand_id
1 'polypeptide(L)'
;MAQPPGGGDPAKREEKVQALYVAFITRELQLTEEEAQKFWPVHAQYENEMKATRREMPELERQEAHLNIRKKYQERFVKILGNARTDEFYKKDNEFRRQMVERLKKLRQQRAGTGARLMMRNRQGF
;
A
#
# COMPACT_ATOMS: atom_id res chain seq x y z
N MET A 1 5.44 31.56 -19.21
CA MET A 1 5.30 31.25 -17.76
C MET A 1 5.56 29.77 -17.57
N ALA A 2 6.79 29.39 -17.20
CA ALA A 2 7.19 28.00 -17.01
C ALA A 2 7.20 27.69 -15.51
N GLN A 3 6.36 26.75 -15.06
CA GLN A 3 6.41 26.25 -13.68
C GLN A 3 7.35 25.03 -13.61
N PRO A 4 8.24 24.94 -12.61
CA PRO A 4 9.12 23.78 -12.46
C PRO A 4 8.33 22.53 -12.01
N PRO A 5 8.60 21.34 -12.57
CA PRO A 5 7.96 20.10 -12.14
C PRO A 5 8.71 19.52 -10.94
N GLY A 6 8.25 19.79 -9.72
CA GLY A 6 8.99 19.32 -8.54
C GLY A 6 8.22 19.37 -7.23
N GLY A 7 7.50 18.29 -6.92
CA GLY A 7 6.96 18.08 -5.57
C GLY A 7 5.50 17.63 -5.56
N GLY A 8 5.16 16.48 -6.14
CA GLY A 8 3.83 15.91 -5.95
C GLY A 8 3.60 15.61 -4.47
N ASP A 9 2.60 16.27 -3.87
CA ASP A 9 2.22 16.15 -2.46
C ASP A 9 2.12 14.68 -2.05
N PRO A 10 2.67 14.28 -0.88
CA PRO A 10 2.55 12.90 -0.39
C PRO A 10 1.08 12.44 -0.32
N ALA A 11 0.19 13.34 0.11
CA ALA A 11 -1.25 13.09 0.14
C ALA A 11 -1.84 12.73 -1.24
N LYS A 12 -1.48 13.44 -2.32
CA LYS A 12 -1.92 13.12 -3.69
C LYS A 12 -1.38 11.78 -4.20
N ARG A 13 -0.23 11.33 -3.70
CA ARG A 13 0.33 10.02 -4.06
C ARG A 13 -0.39 8.90 -3.32
N GLU A 14 -0.69 9.09 -2.04
CA GLU A 14 -1.48 8.15 -1.25
C GLU A 14 -2.89 7.98 -1.82
N GLU A 15 -3.56 9.09 -2.18
CA GLU A 15 -4.89 9.05 -2.80
C GLU A 15 -4.90 8.28 -4.13
N LYS A 16 -3.89 8.50 -5.00
CA LYS A 16 -3.76 7.75 -6.25
C LYS A 16 -3.53 6.26 -6.01
N VAL A 17 -2.71 5.90 -5.02
CA VAL A 17 -2.46 4.50 -4.67
C VAL A 17 -3.73 3.85 -4.12
N GLN A 18 -4.48 4.55 -3.27
CA GLN A 18 -5.77 4.08 -2.76
C GLN A 18 -6.80 3.90 -3.86
N ALA A 19 -6.94 4.86 -4.79
CA ALA A 19 -7.86 4.74 -5.92
C ALA A 19 -7.52 3.54 -6.83
N LEU A 20 -6.22 3.31 -7.10
CA LEU A 20 -5.76 2.14 -7.86
C LEU A 20 -6.03 0.83 -7.11
N TYR A 21 -5.78 0.81 -5.80
CA TYR A 21 -6.08 -0.33 -4.95
C TYR A 21 -7.58 -0.64 -4.96
N VAL A 22 -8.43 0.39 -4.83
CA VAL A 22 -9.89 0.30 -4.89
C VAL A 22 -10.34 -0.34 -6.19
N ALA A 23 -9.92 0.22 -7.32
CA ALA A 23 -10.28 -0.30 -8.62
C ALA A 23 -9.78 -1.73 -8.85
N PHE A 24 -8.57 -2.06 -8.37
CA PHE A 24 -7.98 -3.40 -8.50
C PHE A 24 -8.76 -4.43 -7.70
N ILE A 25 -9.01 -4.18 -6.42
CA ILE A 25 -9.74 -5.08 -5.53
C ILE A 25 -11.19 -5.25 -6.01
N THR A 26 -11.89 -4.17 -6.36
CA THR A 26 -13.25 -4.24 -6.92
C THR A 26 -13.31 -5.12 -8.16
N ARG A 27 -12.32 -5.02 -9.05
CA ARG A 27 -12.27 -5.79 -10.29
C ARG A 27 -11.91 -7.27 -10.07
N GLU A 28 -10.92 -7.55 -9.22
CA GLU A 28 -10.45 -8.92 -8.97
C GLU A 28 -11.50 -9.74 -8.21
N LEU A 29 -12.09 -9.17 -7.17
CA LEU A 29 -13.11 -9.84 -6.37
C LEU A 29 -14.52 -9.73 -6.94
N GLN A 30 -14.68 -9.00 -8.06
CA GLN A 30 -15.97 -8.70 -8.67
C GLN A 30 -16.96 -8.15 -7.62
N LEU A 31 -16.48 -7.23 -6.76
CA LEU A 31 -17.32 -6.61 -5.75
C LEU A 31 -18.44 -5.85 -6.42
N THR A 32 -19.66 -6.10 -5.98
CA THR A 32 -20.81 -5.27 -6.34
C THR A 32 -20.69 -3.88 -5.70
N GLU A 33 -21.41 -2.91 -6.23
CA GLU A 33 -21.39 -1.54 -5.70
C GLU A 33 -21.83 -1.50 -4.22
N GLU A 34 -22.81 -2.33 -3.85
CA GLU A 34 -23.29 -2.47 -2.47
C GLU A 34 -22.25 -3.11 -1.54
N GLU A 35 -21.56 -4.15 -1.99
CA GLU A 35 -20.48 -4.79 -1.21
C GLU A 35 -19.30 -3.83 -1.06
N ALA A 36 -18.91 -3.14 -2.14
CA ALA A 36 -17.83 -2.16 -2.13
C ALA A 36 -18.13 -1.02 -1.14
N GLN A 37 -19.35 -0.48 -1.15
CA GLN A 37 -19.78 0.56 -0.20
C GLN A 37 -19.68 0.13 1.27
N LYS A 38 -19.89 -1.16 1.57
CA LYS A 38 -19.73 -1.72 2.93
C LYS A 38 -18.28 -2.09 3.24
N PHE A 39 -17.52 -2.49 2.23
CA PHE A 39 -16.14 -2.97 2.36
C PHE A 39 -15.14 -1.83 2.59
N TRP A 40 -15.22 -0.76 1.80
CA TRP A 40 -14.31 0.39 1.90
C TRP A 40 -14.24 1.04 3.28
N PRO A 41 -15.36 1.33 3.99
CA PRO A 41 -15.28 1.88 5.35
C PRO A 41 -14.64 0.89 6.32
N VAL A 42 -14.87 -0.42 6.16
CA VAL A 42 -14.23 -1.46 6.98
C VAL A 42 -12.71 -1.52 6.71
N HIS A 43 -12.31 -1.43 5.44
CA HIS A 43 -10.89 -1.36 5.07
C HIS A 43 -10.21 -0.08 5.59
N ALA A 44 -10.88 1.06 5.52
CA ALA A 44 -10.36 2.32 6.06
C ALA A 44 -10.14 2.23 7.58
N GLN A 45 -11.06 1.59 8.32
CA GLN A 45 -10.85 1.35 9.74
C GLN A 45 -9.69 0.37 10.01
N TYR A 46 -9.55 -0.68 9.20
CA TYR A 46 -8.42 -1.61 9.27
C TYR A 46 -7.08 -0.90 9.10
N GLU A 47 -6.95 -0.06 8.07
CA GLU A 47 -5.75 0.75 7.85
C GLU A 47 -5.48 1.70 9.01
N ASN A 48 -6.54 2.32 9.57
CA ASN A 48 -6.39 3.23 10.70
C ASN A 48 -5.92 2.49 11.97
N GLU A 49 -6.48 1.33 12.30
CA GLU A 49 -6.02 0.51 13.43
C GLU A 49 -4.59 -0.01 13.22
N MET A 50 -4.23 -0.41 11.98
CA MET A 50 -2.84 -0.77 11.67
C MET A 50 -1.88 0.41 11.84
N LYS A 51 -2.24 1.60 11.35
CA LYS A 51 -1.39 2.81 11.49
C LYS A 51 -1.32 3.30 12.93
N ALA A 52 -2.39 3.11 13.70
CA ALA A 52 -2.43 3.43 15.13
C ALA A 52 -1.47 2.55 15.95
N THR A 53 -1.11 1.37 15.44
CA THR A 53 -0.12 0.50 16.10
C THR A 53 1.24 1.17 16.05
N ARG A 54 1.70 1.68 17.20
CA ARG A 54 2.93 2.49 17.29
C ARG A 54 4.17 1.68 16.96
N ARG A 55 5.10 2.33 16.24
CA ARG A 55 6.42 1.78 15.90
C ARG A 55 7.37 1.66 17.10
N GLU A 56 6.98 2.17 18.26
CA GLU A 56 7.71 2.08 19.54
C GLU A 56 7.26 0.89 20.39
N MET A 57 6.15 0.22 20.06
CA MET A 57 5.75 -1.01 20.74
C MET A 57 6.77 -2.13 20.47
N PRO A 58 7.02 -3.01 21.45
CA PRO A 58 7.89 -4.17 21.27
C PRO A 58 7.36 -5.06 20.15
N GLU A 59 8.29 -5.75 19.49
CA GLU A 59 8.02 -6.41 18.21
C GLU A 59 6.93 -7.48 18.30
N LEU A 60 6.93 -8.26 19.40
CA LEU A 60 5.91 -9.28 19.69
C LEU A 60 4.52 -8.66 19.86
N GLU A 61 4.38 -7.65 20.71
CA GLU A 61 3.08 -7.00 20.93
C GLU A 61 2.56 -6.32 19.66
N ARG A 62 3.44 -5.76 18.83
CA ARG A 62 3.05 -5.22 17.52
C ARG A 62 2.54 -6.31 16.59
N GLN A 63 3.20 -7.47 16.55
CA GLN A 63 2.74 -8.60 15.75
C GLN A 63 1.38 -9.12 16.25
N GLU A 64 1.20 -9.23 17.57
CA GLU A 64 -0.07 -9.62 18.17
C GLU A 64 -1.19 -8.62 17.86
N ALA A 65 -0.94 -7.32 18.01
CA ALA A 65 -1.89 -6.27 17.66
C ALA A 65 -2.30 -6.36 16.18
N HIS A 66 -1.33 -6.48 15.27
CA HIS A 66 -1.62 -6.67 13.85
C HIS A 66 -2.43 -7.93 13.56
N LEU A 67 -2.11 -9.05 14.21
CA LEU A 67 -2.85 -10.31 14.05
C LEU A 67 -4.28 -10.18 14.57
N ASN A 68 -4.47 -9.53 15.72
CA ASN A 68 -5.78 -9.35 16.34
C ASN A 68 -6.67 -8.45 15.49
N ILE A 69 -6.11 -7.32 15.00
CA ILE A 69 -6.77 -6.46 14.02
C ILE A 69 -7.14 -7.31 12.78
N ARG A 70 -6.19 -8.02 12.19
CA ARG A 70 -6.44 -8.81 10.98
C ARG A 70 -7.54 -9.86 11.17
N LYS A 71 -7.61 -10.55 12.32
CA LYS A 71 -8.69 -11.48 12.66
C LYS A 71 -10.04 -10.79 12.80
N LYS A 72 -10.10 -9.68 13.55
CA LYS A 72 -11.34 -8.91 13.76
C LYS A 72 -11.94 -8.42 12.44
N TYR A 73 -11.09 -7.96 11.53
CA TYR A 73 -11.53 -7.50 10.21
C TYR A 73 -11.86 -8.65 9.26
N GLN A 74 -11.16 -9.79 9.36
CA GLN A 74 -11.50 -11.00 8.61
C GLN A 74 -12.97 -11.39 8.80
N GLU A 75 -13.48 -11.44 10.04
CA GLU A 75 -14.89 -11.77 10.28
C GLU A 75 -15.85 -10.79 9.59
N ARG A 76 -15.53 -9.50 9.58
CA ARG A 76 -16.33 -8.48 8.88
C ARG A 76 -16.29 -8.69 7.37
N PHE A 77 -15.12 -8.99 6.81
CA PHE A 77 -14.97 -9.28 5.39
C PHE A 77 -15.71 -10.56 4.99
N VAL A 78 -15.65 -11.61 5.80
CA VAL A 78 -16.40 -12.86 5.58
C VAL A 78 -17.91 -12.61 5.63
N LYS A 79 -18.39 -11.72 6.51
CA LYS A 79 -19.82 -11.34 6.55
C LYS A 79 -20.27 -10.55 5.32
N ILE A 80 -19.38 -9.78 4.69
CA ILE A 80 -19.71 -8.96 3.52
C ILE A 80 -19.59 -9.78 2.23
N LEU A 81 -18.47 -10.49 2.06
CA LEU A 81 -18.07 -11.14 0.80
C LEU A 81 -18.16 -12.68 0.84
N GLY A 82 -18.28 -13.27 2.03
CA GLY A 82 -18.16 -14.72 2.22
C GLY A 82 -16.72 -15.20 2.38
N ASN A 83 -16.56 -16.45 2.84
CA ASN A 83 -15.26 -17.01 3.23
C ASN A 83 -14.31 -17.18 2.03
N ALA A 84 -14.81 -17.69 0.91
CA ALA A 84 -14.01 -17.93 -0.30
C ALA A 84 -13.44 -16.62 -0.88
N ARG A 85 -14.28 -15.59 -1.03
CA ARG A 85 -13.84 -14.28 -1.53
C ARG A 85 -12.90 -13.58 -0.55
N THR A 86 -13.11 -13.74 0.76
CA THR A 86 -12.23 -13.13 1.77
C THR A 86 -10.81 -13.69 1.71
N ASP A 87 -10.64 -14.99 1.50
CA ASP A 87 -9.32 -15.61 1.29
C ASP A 87 -8.65 -15.06 0.03
N GLU A 88 -9.41 -14.94 -1.05
CA GLU A 88 -8.93 -14.38 -2.32
C GLU A 88 -8.51 -12.92 -2.18
N PHE A 89 -9.27 -12.13 -1.40
CA PHE A 89 -8.92 -10.75 -1.06
C PHE A 89 -7.56 -10.68 -0.38
N TYR A 90 -7.29 -11.51 0.64
CA TYR A 90 -6.00 -11.49 1.31
C TYR A 90 -4.85 -11.85 0.38
N LYS A 91 -5.05 -12.77 -0.57
CA LYS A 91 -4.04 -13.11 -1.58
C LYS A 91 -3.74 -11.91 -2.48
N LYS A 92 -4.79 -11.26 -2.99
CA LYS A 92 -4.69 -10.11 -3.91
C LYS A 92 -4.15 -8.85 -3.22
N ASP A 93 -4.55 -8.58 -1.98
CA ASP A 93 -4.01 -7.49 -1.17
C ASP A 93 -2.50 -7.65 -0.96
N ASN A 94 -2.06 -8.86 -0.56
CA ASN A 94 -0.65 -9.12 -0.32
C ASN A 94 0.18 -9.00 -1.61
N GLU A 95 -0.37 -9.45 -2.75
CA GLU A 95 0.24 -9.30 -4.06
C GLU A 95 0.38 -7.82 -4.46
N PHE A 96 -0.67 -7.02 -4.29
CA PHE A 96 -0.62 -5.58 -4.56
C PHE A 96 0.40 -4.86 -3.68
N ARG A 97 0.40 -5.13 -2.37
CA ARG A 97 1.37 -4.57 -1.42
C ARG A 97 2.80 -4.95 -1.79
N ARG A 98 3.03 -6.21 -2.15
CA ARG A 98 4.35 -6.70 -2.61
C ARG A 98 4.80 -5.95 -3.87
N GLN A 99 3.93 -5.83 -4.87
CA GLN A 99 4.26 -5.08 -6.09
C GLN A 99 4.54 -3.59 -5.81
N MET A 100 3.79 -2.96 -4.89
CA MET A 100 4.02 -1.57 -4.47
C MET A 100 5.40 -1.40 -3.83
N VAL A 101 5.76 -2.25 -2.87
CA VAL A 101 7.08 -2.22 -2.20
C VAL A 101 8.20 -2.43 -3.22
N GLU A 102 8.04 -3.36 -4.15
CA GLU A 102 9.02 -3.62 -5.19
C GLU A 102 9.20 -2.42 -6.13
N ARG A 103 8.10 -1.79 -6.57
CA ARG A 103 8.15 -0.56 -7.38
C ARG A 103 8.84 0.59 -6.64
N LEU A 104 8.51 0.80 -5.37
CA LEU A 104 9.13 1.83 -4.54
C LEU A 104 10.64 1.58 -4.37
N LYS A 105 11.04 0.32 -4.13
CA LYS A 105 12.45 -0.07 -4.04
C LYS A 105 13.20 0.17 -5.37
N LYS A 106 12.58 -0.18 -6.50
CA LYS A 106 13.15 0.00 -7.85
C LYS A 106 13.31 1.48 -8.21
N LEU A 107 12.34 2.33 -7.88
CA LEU A 107 12.42 3.79 -8.05
C LEU A 107 13.57 4.40 -7.23
N ARG A 108 13.76 3.93 -6.00
CA ARG A 108 14.85 4.38 -5.13
C ARG A 108 16.22 3.93 -5.65
N GLN A 109 16.30 2.71 -6.18
CA GLN A 109 17.52 2.16 -6.79
C GLN A 109 17.89 2.86 -8.10
N GLN A 110 16.93 3.22 -8.95
CA GLN A 110 17.17 3.99 -10.19
C GLN A 110 17.67 5.42 -9.93
N ARG A 111 17.14 6.08 -8.88
CA ARG A 111 17.66 7.39 -8.46
C ARG A 111 19.08 7.32 -7.90
N ALA A 112 19.43 6.24 -7.19
CA ALA A 112 20.79 6.04 -6.67
C ALA A 112 21.82 5.69 -7.76
N GLY A 113 21.43 4.88 -8.77
CA GLY A 113 22.33 4.46 -9.85
C GLY A 113 22.69 5.56 -10.86
N THR A 114 21.81 6.55 -11.05
CA THR A 114 22.04 7.65 -12.00
C THR A 114 22.96 8.74 -11.43
N GLY A 115 22.97 8.93 -10.11
CA GLY A 115 23.87 9.88 -9.44
C GLY A 115 25.33 9.41 -9.35
N ALA A 116 25.57 8.09 -9.25
CA ALA A 116 26.91 7.52 -9.16
C ALA A 116 27.69 7.59 -10.50
N ARG A 117 26.98 7.53 -11.64
CA ARG A 117 27.62 7.57 -12.97
C ARG A 117 28.04 8.98 -13.40
N LEU A 118 27.52 10.03 -12.76
CA LEU A 118 27.87 11.43 -13.05
C LEU A 118 29.09 11.94 -12.26
N MET A 119 29.55 11.20 -11.23
CA MET A 119 30.72 11.60 -10.42
C MET A 119 32.07 11.02 -10.90
N MET A 120 32.07 10.20 -11.96
CA MET A 120 33.29 9.57 -12.50
C MET A 120 33.78 10.16 -13.83
N ARG A 121 33.15 11.23 -14.34
CA ARG A 121 33.55 11.91 -15.58
C ARG A 121 34.06 13.34 -15.35
N ASN A 122 34.78 13.56 -14.24
CA ASN A 122 35.42 14.86 -13.97
C ASN A 122 36.71 14.71 -13.13
N ARG A 123 37.50 13.66 -13.38
CA ARG A 123 38.80 13.43 -12.70
C ARG A 123 39.88 12.85 -13.62
N GLN A 124 39.95 13.32 -14.87
CA GLN A 124 41.13 13.13 -15.70
C GLN A 124 41.25 14.37 -16.60
N GLY A 125 42.19 15.23 -16.25
CA GLY A 125 42.32 16.59 -16.77
C GLY A 125 43.25 17.41 -15.90
N PHE A 126 44.47 16.91 -15.72
CA PHE A 126 45.68 17.66 -15.39
C PHE A 126 46.80 17.07 -16.22
#